data_AF-A0A8U0M634-F1
#
_entry.id   AF-A0A8U0M634-F1
#
_cell.length_a   1.000
_cell.length_b   1.000
_cell.length_c   1.000
_cell.angle_alpha   90.00
_cell.angle_beta   90.00
_cell.angle_gamma   90.00
#
_symmetry.space_group_name_H-M   'P 1'
#
loop_
_entity.id
_entity.type
_entity.pdbx_description
1 polymer ?
#
loop_
_entity_poly.entity_id
_entity_poly.type
_entity_poly.pdbx_seq_one_letter_code
_entity_poly.pdbx_strand_id
1 'polypeptide(L)'
;MLLRRISRGLVLLTVVSGNISCERDYASSERCQLEPDSGPCYAYTIRYYCDKKEKRCKEFVYGGCGGTVPFETLAQCQECEK
;
A
#
# COMPACT_ATOMS: atom_id res chain seq x y z
N MET A 1 -25.85 -32.61 -0.16
CA MET A 1 -26.41 -33.31 -1.34
C MET A 1 -27.90 -33.48 -1.08
N LEU A 2 -28.73 -32.53 -1.47
CA LEU A 2 -29.57 -32.71 -2.66
C LEU A 2 -30.06 -31.34 -3.15
N LEU A 3 -29.72 -31.06 -4.41
CA LEU A 3 -30.22 -29.98 -5.23
C LEU A 3 -31.75 -30.03 -5.36
N ARG A 4 -32.44 -28.90 -5.16
CA ARG A 4 -33.80 -28.72 -5.67
C ARG A 4 -33.98 -27.35 -6.31
N ARG A 5 -33.80 -27.37 -7.63
CA ARG A 5 -34.57 -26.70 -8.71
C ARG A 5 -34.79 -25.18 -8.57
N ILE A 6 -34.02 -24.46 -9.38
CA ILE A 6 -34.13 -23.02 -9.66
C ILE A 6 -35.38 -22.77 -10.51
N SER A 7 -36.41 -22.17 -9.90
CA SER A 7 -37.53 -21.57 -10.62
C SER A 7 -37.02 -20.32 -11.33
N ARG A 8 -37.18 -20.26 -12.65
CA ARG A 8 -36.83 -19.14 -13.52
C ARG A 8 -37.60 -17.87 -13.11
N GLY A 9 -37.05 -17.12 -12.16
CA GLY A 9 -37.49 -15.80 -11.76
C GLY A 9 -36.24 -15.04 -11.34
N LEU A 10 -35.94 -13.96 -12.05
CA LEU A 10 -34.75 -13.12 -11.90
C LEU A 10 -34.72 -12.47 -10.51
N VAL A 11 -34.19 -13.19 -9.52
CA VAL A 11 -33.80 -12.61 -8.23
C VAL A 11 -32.41 -11.99 -8.43
N LEU A 12 -32.35 -10.73 -8.85
CA LEU A 12 -31.13 -9.91 -8.71
C LEU A 12 -30.98 -9.49 -7.24
N LEU A 13 -30.67 -10.47 -6.40
CA LEU A 13 -29.99 -10.23 -5.14
C LEU A 13 -28.55 -10.62 -5.38
N THR A 14 -27.76 -9.67 -5.88
CA THR A 14 -26.31 -9.77 -5.77
C THR A 14 -26.04 -9.91 -4.27
N VAL A 15 -25.71 -11.12 -3.87
CA VAL A 15 -25.15 -11.41 -2.56
C VAL A 15 -23.92 -10.49 -2.45
N VAL A 16 -24.08 -9.33 -1.80
CA VAL A 16 -22.96 -8.61 -1.20
C VAL A 16 -22.56 -9.42 0.02
N SER A 17 -21.94 -10.55 -0.26
CA SER A 17 -20.91 -11.13 0.58
C SER A 17 -19.66 -11.08 -0.25
N GLY A 18 -19.31 -9.84 -0.64
CA GLY A 18 -17.93 -9.52 -0.86
C GLY A 18 -17.21 -9.91 0.42
N ASN A 19 -16.27 -10.83 0.30
CA ASN A 19 -15.15 -10.82 1.22
C ASN A 19 -14.49 -9.45 1.04
N ILE A 20 -14.95 -8.45 1.81
CA ILE A 20 -14.23 -7.20 1.99
C ILE A 20 -13.03 -7.59 2.87
N SER A 21 -11.98 -8.07 2.23
CA SER A 21 -10.67 -8.14 2.85
C SER A 21 -10.24 -6.69 3.12
N CYS A 22 -9.48 -6.43 4.19
CA CYS A 22 -8.93 -5.12 4.49
C CYS A 22 -7.95 -4.68 3.38
N GLU A 23 -8.47 -4.22 2.24
CA GLU A 23 -7.70 -3.77 1.09
C GLU A 23 -7.14 -2.34 1.27
N ARG A 24 -7.14 -1.79 2.48
CA ARG A 24 -6.54 -0.48 2.79
C ARG A 24 -5.37 -0.53 3.79
N ASP A 25 -5.12 -1.67 4.44
CA ASP A 25 -4.06 -1.76 5.46
C ASP A 25 -2.81 -2.54 5.01
N TYR A 26 -2.95 -3.46 4.05
CA TYR A 26 -1.83 -4.31 3.63
C TYR A 26 -0.79 -3.57 2.76
N ALA A 27 -1.24 -2.67 1.88
CA ALA A 27 -0.36 -1.86 1.04
C ALA A 27 0.43 -0.77 1.82
N SER A 28 -0.01 -0.40 3.03
CA SER A 28 0.77 0.47 3.93
C SER A 28 1.88 -0.34 4.60
N SER A 29 1.55 -1.55 5.08
CA SER A 29 2.51 -2.45 5.73
C SER A 29 3.69 -2.84 4.82
N GLU A 30 3.44 -3.19 3.56
CA GLU A 30 4.52 -3.53 2.62
C GLU A 30 5.40 -2.31 2.29
N ARG A 31 4.80 -1.11 2.16
CA ARG A 31 5.56 0.13 1.93
C ARG A 31 6.47 0.50 3.12
N CYS A 32 6.07 0.17 4.34
CA CYS A 32 6.92 0.35 5.53
C CYS A 32 8.22 -0.48 5.47
N GLN A 33 8.26 -1.51 4.62
CA GLN A 33 9.41 -2.39 4.47
C GLN A 33 10.24 -2.09 3.21
N LEU A 34 9.84 -1.14 2.38
CA LEU A 34 10.59 -0.75 1.19
C LEU A 34 11.87 0.00 1.57
N GLU A 35 12.95 -0.32 0.88
CA GLU A 35 14.20 0.42 0.98
C GLU A 35 14.18 1.61 0.00
N PRO A 36 14.61 2.80 0.42
CA PRO A 36 14.68 3.95 -0.46
C PRO A 36 15.79 3.76 -1.50
N ASP A 37 15.55 4.22 -2.72
CA ASP A 37 16.59 4.31 -3.75
C ASP A 37 16.49 5.66 -4.47
N SER A 38 17.61 6.37 -4.54
CA SER A 38 17.71 7.67 -5.20
C SER A 38 17.56 7.57 -6.71
N GLY A 39 17.93 6.44 -7.31
CA GLY A 39 17.98 6.26 -8.76
C GLY A 39 19.11 7.05 -9.43
N PRO A 40 19.24 6.96 -10.78
CA PRO A 40 20.38 7.50 -11.52
C PRO A 40 20.27 8.98 -11.89
N CYS A 41 19.12 9.62 -11.69
CA CYS A 41 18.93 11.04 -11.98
C CYS A 41 19.45 11.93 -10.83
N TYR A 42 19.59 13.25 -11.09
CA TYR A 42 20.24 14.21 -10.18
C TYR A 42 19.32 15.32 -9.66
N ALA A 43 18.00 15.13 -9.70
CA ALA A 43 17.09 16.07 -9.05
C ALA A 43 17.26 16.00 -7.52
N TYR A 44 17.04 17.13 -6.85
CA TYR A 44 17.09 17.20 -5.39
C TYR A 44 15.66 17.25 -4.84
N THR A 45 15.04 16.08 -4.68
CA THR A 45 13.67 15.98 -4.13
C THR A 45 13.70 15.23 -2.82
N ILE A 46 13.20 15.85 -1.75
CA ILE A 46 13.08 15.18 -0.45
C ILE A 46 11.89 14.21 -0.47
N ARG A 47 12.15 12.96 -0.09
CA ARG A 47 11.17 11.88 0.03
C ARG A 47 11.41 11.12 1.33
N TYR A 48 10.50 10.22 1.70
CA TYR A 48 10.51 9.58 3.01
C TYR A 48 10.50 8.06 2.92
N TYR A 49 11.12 7.41 3.90
CA TYR A 49 11.14 5.97 4.10
C TYR A 49 11.15 5.63 5.59
N CYS A 50 10.69 4.42 5.94
CA CYS A 50 10.74 3.95 7.32
C CYS A 50 12.04 3.17 7.57
N ASP A 51 12.84 3.61 8.53
CA ASP A 51 14.02 2.88 8.99
C ASP A 51 13.59 1.69 9.86
N LYS A 52 13.85 0.47 9.37
CA LYS A 52 13.47 -0.77 10.06
C LYS A 52 14.16 -0.97 11.41
N LYS A 53 15.34 -0.39 11.62
CA LYS A 53 16.13 -0.55 12.85
C LYS A 53 15.63 0.40 13.93
N GLU A 54 15.39 1.65 13.54
CA GLU A 54 14.95 2.69 14.47
C GLU A 54 13.43 2.77 14.58
N LYS A 55 12.68 2.09 13.70
CA LYS A 55 11.22 2.20 13.54
C LYS A 55 10.76 3.65 13.40
N ARG A 56 11.50 4.42 12.60
CA ARG A 56 11.30 5.86 12.45
C ARG A 56 11.37 6.28 10.99
N CYS A 57 10.57 7.26 10.65
CA CYS A 57 10.61 7.89 9.35
C CYS A 57 11.84 8.78 9.20
N LYS A 58 12.54 8.55 8.11
CA LYS A 58 13.72 9.31 7.70
C LYS A 58 13.52 9.88 6.31
N GLU A 59 14.15 11.01 6.08
CA GLU A 59 14.22 11.63 4.77
C GLU A 59 15.38 11.07 3.95
N PHE A 60 15.21 11.05 2.63
CA PHE A 60 16.27 10.77 1.68
C PHE A 60 16.08 11.64 0.43
N VAL A 61 17.15 11.80 -0.34
CA VAL A 61 17.11 12.54 -1.60
C VAL A 61 16.77 11.57 -2.74
N TYR A 62 15.67 11.83 -3.43
CA TYR A 62 15.30 11.14 -4.65
C TYR A 62 15.77 11.93 -5.88
N GLY A 63 16.51 11.23 -6.75
CA GLY A 63 17.10 11.75 -7.97
C GLY A 63 16.09 12.15 -9.05
N GLY A 64 14.79 11.83 -8.88
CA GLY A 64 13.72 12.23 -9.78
C GLY A 64 13.36 11.17 -10.83
N CYS A 65 14.17 10.12 -11.01
CA CYS A 65 13.84 9.01 -11.89
C CYS A 65 14.46 7.69 -11.40
N GLY A 66 13.84 6.57 -11.77
CA GLY A 66 14.45 5.23 -11.73
C GLY A 66 14.78 4.66 -10.35
N GLY A 67 14.47 5.38 -9.27
CA GLY A 67 14.64 4.93 -7.90
C GLY A 67 13.32 4.53 -7.24
N THR A 68 13.41 4.10 -5.98
CA THR A 68 12.27 3.67 -5.18
C THR A 68 11.92 4.75 -4.16
N VAL A 69 10.66 5.21 -4.20
CA VAL A 69 10.12 6.19 -3.28
C VAL A 69 9.00 5.59 -2.44
N PRO A 70 9.27 5.19 -1.19
CA PRO A 70 8.25 4.56 -0.34
C PRO A 70 7.09 5.51 0.01
N PHE A 71 7.42 6.76 0.35
CA PHE A 71 6.45 7.77 0.77
C PHE A 71 6.78 9.15 0.21
N GLU A 72 5.73 9.87 -0.20
CA GLU A 72 5.85 11.25 -0.70
C GLU A 72 5.80 12.27 0.42
N THR A 73 5.11 11.95 1.51
CA THR A 73 4.91 12.84 2.66
C THR A 73 5.34 12.16 3.94
N LEU A 74 5.81 12.96 4.90
CA LEU A 74 6.18 12.48 6.22
C LEU A 74 4.98 11.81 6.92
N ALA A 75 3.79 12.41 6.81
CA ALA A 75 2.58 11.90 7.44
C ALA A 75 2.23 10.47 7.00
N GLN A 76 2.37 10.16 5.71
CA GLN A 76 2.17 8.79 5.20
C GLN A 76 3.21 7.81 5.74
N CYS A 77 4.45 8.26 5.88
CA CYS A 77 5.50 7.42 6.45
C CYS A 77 5.21 7.14 7.94
N GLN A 78 4.77 8.15 8.70
CA GLN A 78 4.57 8.05 10.15
C GLN A 78 3.51 7.01 10.55
N GLU A 79 2.64 6.59 9.62
CA GLU A 79 1.76 5.44 9.82
C GLU A 79 2.52 4.14 10.15
N CYS A 80 3.80 4.05 9.80
CA CYS A 80 4.70 2.92 10.03
C CYS A 80 5.41 2.93 11.40
N GLU A 81 5.36 4.01 12.17
CA GLU A 81 6.09 4.17 13.45
C GLU A 81 5.40 3.46 14.63
N LYS A 82 4.78 2.29 14.39
CA LYS A 82 4.00 1.53 15.38
C LYS A 82 4.80 0.43 16.09
#